data_AF-A0AAN8X6A9-F1
#
_entry.id   AF-A0AAN8X6A9-F1
#
_cell.length_a   1.000
_cell.length_b   1.000
_cell.length_c   1.000
_cell.angle_alpha   90.00
_cell.angle_beta   90.00
_cell.angle_gamma   90.00
#
_symmetry.space_group_name_H-M   'P 1'
#
loop_
_entity.id
_entity.type
_entity.pdbx_description
1 polymer ?
#
loop_
_entity_poly.entity_id
_entity_poly.type
_entity_poly.pdbx_seq_one_letter_code
_entity_poly.pdbx_strand_id
1 'polypeptide(L)'
;MVSHDTTWFGCGLSQEKFSDVQIMSCPLESQHVGKELLNTLVQLPIDAVFTLLFVQEQFMIDVYQAKKTTEVTATSWQEQEDGCKTRQMTYTMTLPPSNISPKYSYVTENQTLLPQSNPGSTYIVEAEVINSGIPYADSFTVIKHCCIIKQEDGRTGVVVWVSVKFKKTVWGFVKSELQGSACYF
;
A
#
# COMPACT_ATOMS: atom_id res chain seq x y z
N MET A 1 -16.90 -38.16 -3.82
CA MET A 1 -17.49 -36.88 -4.26
C MET A 1 -16.87 -35.80 -3.40
N VAL A 2 -16.04 -34.96 -4.01
CA VAL A 2 -15.26 -33.91 -3.32
C VAL A 2 -16.19 -32.72 -3.10
N SER A 3 -16.32 -32.28 -1.85
CA SER A 3 -17.05 -31.07 -1.49
C SER A 3 -16.27 -29.85 -1.97
N HIS A 4 -16.91 -29.03 -2.80
CA HIS A 4 -16.43 -27.70 -3.14
C HIS A 4 -16.82 -26.75 -1.99
N ASP A 5 -15.87 -26.45 -1.11
CA ASP A 5 -16.03 -25.36 -0.13
C ASP A 5 -15.50 -24.04 -0.73
N THR A 6 -16.46 -23.20 -1.11
CA THR A 6 -16.32 -21.93 -1.83
C THR A 6 -16.07 -20.74 -0.89
N THR A 7 -15.20 -20.86 0.11
CA THR A 7 -14.95 -19.79 1.09
C THR A 7 -13.48 -19.36 1.07
N TRP A 8 -13.02 -18.71 0.00
CA TRP A 8 -11.62 -18.28 -0.13
C TRP A 8 -11.38 -16.85 -0.63
N PHE A 9 -12.43 -16.04 -0.81
CA PHE A 9 -12.28 -14.62 -1.16
C PHE A 9 -12.93 -13.71 -0.11
N GLY A 10 -12.23 -13.52 1.01
CA GLY A 10 -12.60 -12.54 2.01
C GLY A 10 -11.36 -11.93 2.62
N CYS A 11 -10.88 -10.83 2.03
CA CYS A 11 -10.05 -9.89 2.78
C CYS A 11 -10.99 -9.31 3.86
N GLY A 12 -11.02 -9.96 5.02
CA GLY A 12 -11.92 -9.66 6.13
C GLY A 12 -11.51 -8.41 6.89
N LEU A 13 -11.40 -7.28 6.18
CA LEU A 13 -11.62 -5.98 6.82
C LEU A 13 -13.14 -5.83 6.91
N SER A 14 -13.67 -5.95 8.11
CA SER A 14 -15.07 -5.64 8.39
C SER A 14 -15.37 -4.23 7.87
N GLN A 15 -16.15 -4.14 6.80
CA GLN A 15 -16.69 -2.88 6.31
C GLN A 15 -17.72 -2.39 7.34
N GLU A 16 -17.25 -1.63 8.33
CA GLU A 16 -18.16 -0.73 9.03
C GLU A 16 -18.60 0.34 8.03
N LYS A 17 -19.88 0.30 7.65
CA LYS A 17 -20.51 1.31 6.81
C LYS A 17 -20.52 2.64 7.58
N PHE A 18 -19.53 3.49 7.33
CA PHE A 18 -19.62 4.90 7.64
C PHE A 18 -20.42 5.60 6.53
N SER A 19 -21.65 5.98 6.87
CA SER A 19 -22.57 6.73 6.03
C SER A 19 -22.09 8.17 5.88
N ASP A 20 -21.40 8.43 4.77
CA ASP A 20 -21.36 9.66 3.94
C ASP A 20 -20.06 9.61 3.12
N VAL A 21 -20.02 8.74 2.11
CA VAL A 21 -18.83 8.56 1.26
C VAL A 21 -18.73 9.76 0.31
N GLN A 22 -18.05 10.80 0.74
CA GLN A 22 -17.38 11.71 -0.18
C GLN A 22 -16.38 10.87 -0.97
N ILE A 23 -16.68 10.61 -2.25
CA ILE A 23 -15.72 9.97 -3.15
C ILE A 23 -14.61 10.99 -3.37
N MET A 24 -13.51 10.84 -2.65
CA MET A 24 -12.36 11.72 -2.84
C MET A 24 -11.63 11.24 -4.09
N SER A 25 -11.70 12.03 -5.14
CA SER A 25 -10.96 11.78 -6.37
C SER A 25 -9.56 12.38 -6.24
N CYS A 26 -8.55 11.55 -6.50
CA CYS A 26 -7.18 12.04 -6.61
C CYS A 26 -7.04 12.84 -7.92
N PRO A 27 -6.32 13.98 -7.95
CA PRO A 27 -6.07 14.71 -9.19
C PRO A 27 -5.38 13.88 -10.28
N LEU A 28 -4.72 12.79 -9.89
CA LEU A 28 -4.07 11.81 -10.78
C LEU A 28 -4.86 10.51 -10.91
N GLU A 29 -6.16 10.49 -10.62
CA GLU A 29 -7.00 9.27 -10.66
C GLU A 29 -6.92 8.55 -12.01
N SER A 30 -6.82 9.28 -13.13
CA SER A 30 -6.64 8.69 -14.46
C SER A 30 -5.32 7.92 -14.65
N GLN A 31 -4.35 8.13 -13.76
CA GLN A 31 -3.05 7.45 -13.73
C GLN A 31 -3.03 6.29 -12.74
N HIS A 32 -4.07 6.14 -11.90
CA HIS A 32 -4.14 5.04 -10.95
C HIS A 32 -4.44 3.74 -11.68
N VAL A 33 -3.62 2.73 -11.38
CA VAL A 33 -3.78 1.38 -11.92
C VAL A 33 -4.02 0.42 -10.77
N GLY A 34 -4.89 -0.56 -10.99
CA GLY A 34 -5.13 -1.66 -10.06
C GLY A 34 -6.39 -1.49 -9.23
N LYS A 35 -6.32 -1.87 -7.95
CA LYS A 35 -7.46 -1.91 -7.03
C LYS A 35 -7.33 -0.82 -5.98
N GLU A 36 -8.41 -0.08 -5.75
CA GLU A 36 -8.53 0.81 -4.60
C GLU A 36 -8.64 -0.03 -3.32
N LEU A 37 -7.71 0.16 -2.38
CA LEU A 37 -7.71 -0.51 -1.08
C LEU A 37 -8.28 0.35 0.04
N LEU A 38 -8.16 1.67 -0.10
CA LEU A 38 -8.61 2.63 0.91
C LEU A 38 -9.07 3.90 0.21
N ASN A 39 -10.20 4.43 0.66
CA ASN A 39 -10.69 5.76 0.32
C ASN A 39 -11.46 6.27 1.54
N THR A 40 -10.81 7.09 2.36
CA THR A 40 -11.34 7.48 3.68
C THR A 40 -11.01 8.92 4.06
N LEU A 41 -11.87 9.49 4.89
CA LEU A 41 -11.71 10.84 5.45
C LEU A 41 -11.18 10.74 6.88
N VAL A 42 -10.10 11.46 7.16
CA VAL A 42 -9.50 11.56 8.48
C VAL A 42 -9.69 12.97 9.02
N GLN A 43 -10.10 13.08 10.28
CA GLN A 43 -10.29 14.36 10.98
C GLN A 43 -8.96 14.93 11.50
N LEU A 44 -7.97 15.05 10.61
CA LEU A 44 -6.66 15.60 10.92
C LEU A 44 -6.23 16.52 9.76
N PRO A 45 -5.46 17.58 10.04
CA PRO A 45 -4.83 18.38 9.00
C PRO A 45 -3.90 17.54 8.14
N ILE A 46 -3.80 17.91 6.86
CA ILE A 46 -3.06 17.14 5.86
C ILE A 46 -1.61 16.84 6.25
N ASP A 47 -0.90 17.84 6.76
CA ASP A 47 0.51 17.69 7.13
C ASP A 47 0.68 16.74 8.32
N ALA A 48 -0.30 16.71 9.25
CA ALA A 48 -0.30 15.76 10.35
C ALA A 48 -0.53 14.33 9.84
N VAL A 49 -1.45 14.14 8.89
CA VAL A 49 -1.67 12.83 8.24
C VAL A 49 -0.42 12.37 7.48
N PHE A 50 0.22 13.26 6.72
CA PHE A 50 1.47 12.96 6.03
C PHE A 50 2.56 12.53 7.01
N THR A 51 2.77 13.30 8.09
CA THR A 51 3.75 12.97 9.14
C THR A 51 3.47 11.61 9.77
N LEU A 52 2.23 11.35 10.17
CA LEU A 52 1.84 10.07 10.75
C LEU A 52 2.20 8.91 9.83
N LEU A 53 1.85 8.99 8.53
CA LEU A 53 2.06 7.90 7.58
C LEU A 53 3.51 7.76 7.10
N PHE A 54 4.23 8.88 6.94
CA PHE A 54 5.46 8.92 6.14
C PHE A 54 6.70 9.46 6.86
N VAL A 55 6.62 9.84 8.13
CA VAL A 55 7.80 10.24 8.94
C VAL A 55 8.20 9.14 9.94
N GLN A 56 7.48 8.02 9.94
CA GLN A 56 7.73 6.87 10.82
C GLN A 56 7.61 7.23 12.31
N GLU A 57 6.47 7.84 12.64
CA GLU A 57 6.01 8.01 14.01
C GLU A 57 5.71 6.66 14.69
N GLN A 58 5.70 6.64 16.03
CA GLN A 58 5.30 5.48 16.82
C GLN A 58 3.94 4.91 16.35
N PHE A 59 3.03 5.78 15.94
CA PHE A 59 1.75 5.41 15.33
C PHE A 59 1.90 4.39 14.19
N MET A 60 2.79 4.62 13.23
CA MET A 60 2.96 3.69 12.11
C MET A 60 3.63 2.39 12.53
N ILE A 61 4.53 2.45 13.53
CA ILE A 61 5.12 1.25 14.12
C ILE A 61 4.01 0.38 14.71
N ASP A 62 3.08 0.96 15.46
CA ASP A 62 1.94 0.24 16.05
C ASP A 62 1.02 -0.34 14.97
N VAL A 63 0.78 0.40 13.87
CA VAL A 63 0.01 -0.10 12.71
C VAL A 63 0.70 -1.31 12.07
N TYR A 64 2.02 -1.29 11.90
CA TYR A 64 2.77 -2.44 11.38
C TYR A 64 2.68 -3.64 12.33
N GLN A 65 2.84 -3.42 13.64
CA GLN A 65 2.72 -4.49 14.63
C GLN A 65 1.33 -5.11 14.65
N ALA A 66 0.26 -4.30 14.56
CA ALA A 66 -1.11 -4.78 14.48
C ALA A 66 -1.34 -5.67 13.23
N LYS A 67 -0.63 -5.40 12.14
CA LYS A 67 -0.60 -6.22 10.92
C LYS A 67 0.35 -7.41 10.98
N LYS A 68 0.98 -7.68 12.13
CA LYS A 68 2.01 -8.72 12.31
C LYS A 68 3.21 -8.52 11.37
N THR A 69 3.53 -7.27 11.11
CA THR A 69 4.76 -6.85 10.41
C THR A 69 5.81 -6.49 11.45
N THR A 70 7.02 -6.99 11.26
CA THR A 70 8.13 -6.89 12.21
C THR A 70 9.39 -6.35 11.53
N GLU A 71 10.43 -6.05 12.33
CA GLU A 71 11.74 -5.60 11.83
C GLU A 71 11.66 -4.38 10.89
N VAL A 72 10.70 -3.48 11.18
CA VAL A 72 10.47 -2.31 10.35
C VAL A 72 11.60 -1.31 10.53
N THR A 73 12.26 -0.95 9.43
CA THR A 73 13.22 0.15 9.37
C THR A 73 12.88 1.06 8.20
N ALA A 74 13.10 2.37 8.33
CA ALA A 74 13.06 3.30 7.21
C ALA A 74 14.23 4.28 7.28
N THR A 75 14.71 4.66 6.11
CA THR A 75 15.64 5.79 5.98
C THR A 75 14.87 7.11 6.05
N SER A 76 15.55 8.18 6.46
CA SER A 76 15.03 9.54 6.27
C SER A 76 14.84 9.84 4.78
N TRP A 77 13.88 10.69 4.46
CA TRP A 77 13.68 11.21 3.10
C TRP A 77 14.95 11.90 2.58
N GLN A 78 15.39 11.51 1.39
CA GLN A 78 16.56 12.05 0.69
C GLN A 78 16.12 12.72 -0.61
N GLU A 79 16.64 13.90 -0.89
CA GLU A 79 16.45 14.56 -2.18
C GLU A 79 17.34 13.88 -3.24
N GLN A 80 16.76 13.63 -4.42
CA GLN A 80 17.42 13.01 -5.56
C GLN A 80 17.82 14.06 -6.61
N GLU A 81 18.69 13.68 -7.53
CA GLU A 81 19.16 14.58 -8.61
C GLU A 81 18.02 15.09 -9.52
N ASP A 82 16.94 14.33 -9.65
CA ASP A 82 15.76 14.68 -10.43
C ASP A 82 14.76 15.57 -9.65
N GLY A 83 15.11 15.98 -8.42
CA GLY A 83 14.29 16.81 -7.55
C GLY A 83 13.19 16.06 -6.79
N CYS A 84 13.05 14.75 -7.01
CA CYS A 84 12.13 13.94 -6.21
C CYS A 84 12.73 13.68 -4.82
N LYS A 85 11.86 13.41 -3.83
CA LYS A 85 12.30 12.89 -2.53
C LYS A 85 12.02 11.42 -2.46
N THR A 86 13.00 10.63 -2.05
CA THR A 86 12.84 9.18 -1.89
C THR A 86 13.25 8.73 -0.50
N ARG A 87 12.72 7.58 -0.09
CA ARG A 87 13.23 6.84 1.06
C ARG A 87 13.06 5.35 0.83
N GLN A 88 13.78 4.56 1.60
CA GLN A 88 13.64 3.11 1.59
C GLN A 88 13.13 2.62 2.94
N MET A 89 12.24 1.65 2.90
CA MET A 89 11.79 0.88 4.06
C MET A 89 12.13 -0.59 3.87
N THR A 90 12.43 -1.27 4.97
CA THR A 90 12.48 -2.74 5.00
C THR A 90 11.63 -3.26 6.15
N TYR A 91 10.98 -4.40 5.94
CA TYR A 91 10.15 -5.03 6.96
C TYR A 91 9.86 -6.50 6.63
N THR A 92 9.54 -7.27 7.66
CA THR A 92 9.17 -8.69 7.57
C THR A 92 7.67 -8.84 7.76
N MET A 93 6.95 -9.25 6.71
CA MET A 93 5.49 -9.44 6.74
C MET A 93 5.12 -10.89 7.04
N THR A 94 4.13 -11.08 7.91
CA THR A 94 3.48 -12.39 8.08
C THR A 94 2.44 -12.60 6.99
N LEU A 95 2.56 -13.69 6.24
CA LEU A 95 1.62 -14.06 5.19
C LEU A 95 0.44 -14.86 5.75
N PRO A 96 -0.73 -14.80 5.10
CA PRO A 96 -1.87 -15.64 5.47
C PRO A 96 -1.47 -17.12 5.56
N PRO A 97 -1.98 -17.88 6.55
CA PRO A 97 -1.65 -19.29 6.69
C PRO A 97 -1.96 -20.08 5.41
N SER A 98 -0.97 -20.82 4.92
CA SER A 98 -1.07 -21.70 3.77
C SER A 98 -0.21 -22.94 4.04
N ASN A 99 -0.70 -24.11 3.61
CA ASN A 99 0.04 -25.37 3.75
C ASN A 99 1.22 -25.50 2.76
N ILE A 100 1.29 -24.60 1.77
CA ILE A 100 2.17 -24.71 0.60
C ILE A 100 3.06 -23.45 0.46
N SER A 101 2.71 -22.36 1.14
CA SER A 101 3.39 -21.07 1.00
C SER A 101 4.27 -20.76 2.22
N PRO A 102 5.40 -20.06 2.02
CA PRO A 102 6.19 -19.51 3.12
C PRO A 102 5.33 -18.70 4.09
N LYS A 103 5.72 -18.69 5.37
CA LYS A 103 5.01 -17.95 6.41
C LYS A 103 5.30 -16.45 6.38
N TYR A 104 6.42 -16.06 5.78
CA TYR A 104 6.93 -14.69 5.82
C TYR A 104 7.38 -14.24 4.42
N SER A 105 7.23 -12.94 4.16
CA SER A 105 7.87 -12.23 3.05
C SER A 105 8.80 -11.18 3.63
N TYR A 106 10.02 -11.08 3.10
CA TYR A 106 10.94 -10.00 3.43
C TYR A 106 10.82 -8.93 2.34
N VAL A 107 10.52 -7.71 2.77
CA VAL A 107 10.08 -6.65 1.86
C VAL A 107 11.08 -5.50 1.89
N THR A 108 11.41 -5.02 0.70
CA THR A 108 12.04 -3.72 0.46
C THR A 108 11.03 -2.84 -0.24
N GLU A 109 10.66 -1.73 0.38
CA GLU A 109 9.72 -0.74 -0.16
C GLU A 109 10.47 0.56 -0.45
N ASN A 110 10.54 0.94 -1.73
CA ASN A 110 11.11 2.22 -2.15
C ASN A 110 9.99 3.22 -2.34
N GLN A 111 9.96 4.28 -1.55
CA GLN A 111 8.94 5.30 -1.61
C GLN A 111 9.46 6.56 -2.28
N THR A 112 8.66 7.15 -3.17
CA THR A 112 8.95 8.38 -3.89
C THR A 112 7.81 9.36 -3.66
N LEU A 113 8.13 10.53 -3.12
CA LEU A 113 7.22 11.67 -3.08
C LEU A 113 7.23 12.32 -4.46
N LEU A 114 6.12 12.22 -5.17
CA LEU A 114 6.04 12.62 -6.57
C LEU A 114 6.03 14.16 -6.72
N PRO A 115 6.58 14.71 -7.83
CA PRO A 115 6.63 16.15 -8.09
C PRO A 115 5.27 16.86 -8.14
N GLN A 116 4.19 16.10 -8.37
CA GLN A 116 2.81 16.58 -8.36
C GLN A 116 2.29 16.87 -6.94
N SER A 117 3.07 16.51 -5.91
CA SER A 117 2.78 16.88 -4.53
C SER A 117 2.93 18.39 -4.33
N ASN A 118 1.96 18.99 -3.65
CA ASN A 118 1.99 20.39 -3.25
C ASN A 118 1.75 20.47 -1.72
N PRO A 119 2.82 20.67 -0.92
CA PRO A 119 2.73 20.70 0.54
C PRO A 119 1.58 21.56 1.07
N GLY A 120 0.87 21.07 2.09
CA GLY A 120 -0.32 21.73 2.63
C GLY A 120 -1.59 21.64 1.77
N SER A 121 -1.56 20.96 0.62
CA SER A 121 -2.77 20.73 -0.22
C SER A 121 -2.90 19.30 -0.73
N THR A 122 -1.81 18.70 -1.25
CA THR A 122 -1.80 17.34 -1.77
C THR A 122 -0.43 16.70 -1.59
N TYR A 123 -0.38 15.47 -1.09
CA TYR A 123 0.82 14.63 -1.14
C TYR A 123 0.51 13.38 -1.95
N ILE A 124 1.42 13.02 -2.86
CA ILE A 124 1.30 11.81 -3.67
C ILE A 124 2.57 11.01 -3.51
N VAL A 125 2.46 9.84 -2.88
CA VAL A 125 3.58 8.93 -2.64
C VAL A 125 3.36 7.67 -3.46
N GLU A 126 4.29 7.38 -4.35
CA GLU A 126 4.40 6.08 -5.01
C GLU A 126 5.33 5.19 -4.19
N ALA A 127 4.96 3.93 -4.01
CA ALA A 127 5.81 2.94 -3.36
C ALA A 127 6.00 1.71 -4.25
N GLU A 128 7.26 1.42 -4.59
CA GLU A 128 7.66 0.18 -5.24
C GLU A 128 8.01 -0.87 -4.18
N VAL A 129 7.20 -1.92 -4.08
CA VAL A 129 7.27 -2.96 -3.04
C VAL A 129 7.83 -4.26 -3.60
N ILE A 130 9.09 -4.51 -3.29
CA ILE A 130 9.85 -5.67 -3.75
C ILE A 130 9.81 -6.74 -2.66
N ASN A 131 9.30 -7.91 -3.02
CA ASN A 131 9.20 -9.05 -2.12
C ASN A 131 10.38 -10.00 -2.30
N SER A 132 10.67 -10.79 -1.27
CA SER A 132 11.62 -11.89 -1.32
C SER A 132 11.25 -12.98 -0.31
N GLY A 133 11.81 -14.18 -0.47
CA GLY A 133 11.46 -15.34 0.36
C GLY A 133 10.12 -16.01 0.01
N ILE A 134 9.45 -15.57 -1.06
CA ILE A 134 8.20 -16.14 -1.58
C ILE A 134 8.36 -16.66 -3.02
N PRO A 135 7.50 -17.59 -3.48
CA PRO A 135 7.48 -18.01 -4.87
C PRO A 135 7.26 -16.83 -5.82
N TYR A 136 7.93 -16.85 -6.98
CA TYR A 136 7.81 -15.84 -8.04
C TYR A 136 8.21 -14.41 -7.65
N ALA A 137 8.91 -14.21 -6.54
CA ALA A 137 9.27 -12.87 -6.05
C ALA A 137 10.06 -12.01 -7.07
N ASP A 138 10.81 -12.66 -7.96
CA ASP A 138 11.58 -12.02 -9.03
C ASP A 138 10.75 -11.68 -10.28
N SER A 139 9.50 -12.12 -10.32
CA SER A 139 8.63 -12.08 -11.49
C SER A 139 7.61 -10.94 -11.41
N PHE A 140 7.49 -10.27 -10.26
CA PHE A 140 6.59 -9.13 -10.06
C PHE A 140 7.14 -8.11 -9.06
N THR A 141 6.55 -6.91 -9.08
CA THR A 141 6.60 -5.92 -8.00
C THR A 141 5.16 -5.50 -7.69
N VAL A 142 4.87 -5.15 -6.44
CA VAL A 142 3.64 -4.44 -6.09
C VAL A 142 3.90 -2.93 -6.13
N ILE A 143 3.01 -2.18 -6.76
CA ILE A 143 3.05 -0.71 -6.81
C ILE A 143 1.90 -0.19 -5.96
N LYS A 144 2.20 0.68 -5.00
CA LYS A 144 1.21 1.41 -4.20
C LYS A 144 1.22 2.88 -4.60
N HIS A 145 0.05 3.47 -4.77
CA HIS A 145 -0.12 4.91 -4.93
C HIS A 145 -0.98 5.42 -3.78
N CYS A 146 -0.40 6.28 -2.94
CA CYS A 146 -1.09 6.91 -1.83
C CYS A 146 -1.29 8.40 -2.12
N CYS A 147 -2.54 8.82 -2.29
CA CYS A 147 -2.91 10.23 -2.38
C CYS A 147 -3.44 10.70 -1.02
N ILE A 148 -2.84 11.75 -0.48
CA ILE A 148 -3.32 12.48 0.69
C ILE A 148 -3.78 13.86 0.21
N ILE A 149 -5.06 14.19 0.39
CA ILE A 149 -5.70 15.34 -0.26
C ILE A 149 -6.43 16.18 0.78
N LYS A 150 -6.07 17.46 0.91
CA LYS A 150 -6.74 18.39 1.82
C LYS A 150 -8.19 18.61 1.39
N GLN A 151 -9.10 18.62 2.37
CA GLN A 151 -10.50 18.98 2.17
C GLN A 151 -10.78 20.40 2.69
N GLU A 152 -11.87 21.01 2.22
CA GLU A 152 -12.23 22.39 2.54
C GLU A 152 -12.51 22.61 4.04
N ASP A 153 -13.02 21.59 4.72
CA ASP A 153 -13.38 21.63 6.14
C ASP A 153 -12.21 21.32 7.10
N GLY A 154 -10.98 21.26 6.57
CA GLY A 154 -9.78 20.96 7.34
C GLY A 154 -9.56 19.46 7.61
N ARG A 155 -10.45 18.58 7.13
CA ARG A 155 -10.21 17.14 7.08
C ARG A 155 -9.26 16.79 5.94
N THR A 156 -8.82 15.54 5.94
CA THR A 156 -7.90 15.02 4.94
C THR A 156 -8.42 13.73 4.36
N GLY A 157 -8.46 13.66 3.04
CA GLY A 157 -8.71 12.44 2.30
C GLY A 157 -7.46 11.60 2.15
N VAL A 158 -7.60 10.29 2.34
CA VAL A 158 -6.54 9.31 2.12
C VAL A 158 -7.06 8.24 1.16
N VAL A 159 -6.45 8.16 -0.02
CA VAL A 159 -6.79 7.21 -1.07
C VAL A 159 -5.57 6.35 -1.39
N VAL A 160 -5.72 5.03 -1.37
CA VAL A 160 -4.62 4.08 -1.65
C VAL A 160 -5.03 3.11 -2.76
N TRP A 161 -4.23 3.10 -3.82
CA TRP A 161 -4.36 2.17 -4.95
C TRP A 161 -3.20 1.20 -4.97
N VAL A 162 -3.47 -0.05 -5.34
CA VAL A 162 -2.45 -1.10 -5.42
C VAL A 162 -2.56 -1.87 -6.72
N SER A 163 -1.44 -2.08 -7.40
CA SER A 163 -1.33 -2.90 -8.60
C SER A 163 -0.14 -3.86 -8.56
N VAL A 164 -0.19 -4.89 -9.40
CA VAL A 164 0.93 -5.81 -9.63
C VAL A 164 1.55 -5.52 -10.98
N LYS A 165 2.84 -5.23 -10.99
CA LYS A 165 3.66 -5.07 -12.19
C LYS A 165 4.47 -6.34 -12.42
N PHE A 166 4.15 -7.09 -13.48
CA PHE A 166 4.89 -8.29 -13.86
C PHE A 166 6.19 -7.92 -14.60
N LYS A 167 7.32 -8.43 -14.13
CA LYS A 167 8.65 -8.28 -14.75
C LYS A 167 8.97 -9.41 -15.72
N LYS A 168 8.36 -10.58 -15.51
CA LYS A 168 8.58 -11.80 -16.30
C LYS A 168 7.25 -12.40 -16.75
N THR A 169 7.29 -13.18 -17.82
CA THR A 169 6.13 -13.97 -18.26
C THR A 169 5.85 -15.06 -17.23
N VAL A 170 4.64 -15.06 -16.70
CA VAL A 170 4.10 -16.07 -15.80
C VAL A 170 2.78 -16.60 -16.36
N TRP A 171 2.41 -17.82 -15.95
CA TRP A 171 1.20 -18.49 -16.40
C TRP A 171 -0.06 -17.72 -15.96
N GLY A 172 -1.14 -17.79 -16.75
CA GLY A 172 -2.35 -16.99 -16.51
C GLY A 172 -2.98 -17.18 -15.13
N PHE A 173 -3.02 -18.43 -14.63
CA PHE A 173 -3.54 -18.71 -13.29
C PHE A 173 -2.66 -18.11 -12.19
N VAL A 174 -1.33 -18.16 -12.34
CA VAL A 174 -0.37 -17.55 -11.41
C VAL A 174 -0.54 -16.04 -11.37
N LYS A 175 -0.80 -15.39 -12.53
CA LYS A 175 -1.08 -13.95 -12.56
C LYS A 175 -2.27 -13.59 -11.69
N SER A 176 -3.37 -14.34 -11.81
CA SER A 176 -4.60 -14.10 -11.05
C SER A 176 -4.38 -14.26 -9.55
N GLU A 177 -3.62 -15.27 -9.14
CA GLU A 177 -3.29 -15.50 -7.73
C GLU A 177 -2.41 -14.37 -7.13
N LEU A 178 -1.39 -13.94 -7.88
CA LEU A 178 -0.51 -12.85 -7.47
C LEU A 178 -1.26 -11.51 -7.39
N GLN A 179 -2.17 -11.23 -8.34
CA GLN A 179 -3.03 -10.05 -8.30
C GLN A 179 -3.99 -10.06 -7.11
N GLY A 180 -4.59 -11.21 -6.80
CA GLY A 180 -5.46 -11.36 -5.62
C GLY A 180 -4.70 -11.15 -4.31
N SER A 181 -3.44 -11.57 -4.25
CA SER A 181 -2.59 -11.47 -3.06
C SER A 181 -1.94 -10.09 -2.89
N ALA A 182 -1.99 -9.23 -3.90
CA ALA A 182 -1.36 -7.90 -3.90
C ALA A 182 -1.81 -7.01 -2.73
N CYS A 183 -3.04 -7.18 -2.27
CA CYS A 183 -3.60 -6.42 -1.14
C CYS A 183 -2.92 -6.73 0.20
N TYR A 184 -2.20 -7.86 0.29
CA TYR A 184 -1.47 -8.25 1.50
C TYR A 184 -0.10 -7.59 1.58
N PHE A 185 0.43 -7.05 0.49
CA PHE A 185 1.75 -6.43 0.42
C PHE A 185 1.63 -4.92 0.50
#